data_AF-A0A3B9NAV1-F1
#
_entry.id   AF-A0A3B9NAV1-F1
#
_cell.length_a   1.000
_cell.length_b   1.000
_cell.length_c   1.000
_cell.angle_alpha   90.00
_cell.angle_beta   90.00
_cell.angle_gamma   90.00
#
_symmetry.space_group_name_H-M   'P 1'
#
loop_
_entity.id
_entity.type
_entity.pdbx_description
1 polymer ?
#
loop_
_entity_poly.entity_id
_entity_poly.type
_entity_poly.pdbx_seq_one_letter_code
_entity_poly.pdbx_strand_id
1 'polypeptide(L)'
;MWAGPTIKFLKIKRFKAMAENENITTQQELDTTTAKIIAGKDKEIAALTKERDALKSKNEGITNDLSEANSQITILKQSNAELSDTNATLATERDEAMELMTTMSKSLEKVQKAAKDGFQTLEHKGKTYSIHGKTFFFEGKEFTTENLLEDSDLVGRLLKLGVGFLKEVKED
;
A
#
# COMPACT_ATOMS: atom_id res chain seq x y z
N MET A 1 -23.06 -110.26 46.94
CA MET A 1 -22.94 -109.32 45.80
C MET A 1 -23.38 -107.92 46.23
N TRP A 2 -22.45 -107.00 46.51
CA TRP A 2 -22.75 -105.62 46.98
C TRP A 2 -21.96 -104.53 46.21
N ALA A 3 -21.36 -104.86 45.05
CA ALA A 3 -20.48 -103.93 44.30
C ALA A 3 -21.20 -102.91 43.40
N GLY A 4 -22.49 -103.12 43.10
CA GLY A 4 -23.26 -102.29 42.16
C GLY A 4 -23.46 -100.82 42.56
N PRO A 5 -23.81 -100.51 43.83
CA PRO A 5 -24.03 -99.13 44.28
C PRO A 5 -22.74 -98.29 44.31
N THR A 6 -21.63 -98.88 44.75
CA THR A 6 -20.34 -98.20 44.90
C THR A 6 -19.77 -97.78 43.55
N ILE A 7 -19.85 -98.64 42.53
CA ILE A 7 -19.39 -98.33 41.16
C ILE A 7 -20.24 -97.20 40.54
N LYS A 8 -21.57 -97.19 40.78
CA LYS A 8 -22.45 -96.10 40.30
C LYS A 8 -22.08 -94.77 40.96
N PHE A 9 -21.84 -94.75 42.27
CA PHE A 9 -21.44 -93.54 43.00
C PHE A 9 -20.10 -92.97 42.49
N LEU A 10 -19.11 -93.83 42.25
CA LEU A 10 -17.82 -93.44 41.68
C LEU A 10 -17.95 -92.84 40.27
N LYS A 11 -18.82 -93.40 39.41
CA LYS A 11 -19.11 -92.84 38.09
C LYS A 11 -19.75 -91.46 38.19
N ILE A 12 -20.77 -91.30 39.02
CA ILE A 12 -21.45 -90.01 39.23
C ILE A 12 -20.47 -88.95 39.74
N LYS A 13 -19.60 -89.30 40.70
CA LYS A 13 -18.59 -88.37 41.23
C LYS A 13 -17.59 -87.94 40.15
N ARG A 14 -17.15 -88.85 39.29
CA ARG A 14 -16.28 -88.53 38.15
C ARG A 14 -16.95 -87.63 37.12
N PHE A 15 -18.22 -87.89 36.78
CA PHE A 15 -18.98 -87.02 35.88
C PHE A 15 -19.17 -85.62 36.45
N LYS A 16 -19.49 -85.51 37.74
CA LYS A 16 -19.63 -84.21 38.40
C LYS A 16 -18.30 -83.42 38.40
N ALA A 17 -17.19 -84.07 38.70
CA ALA A 17 -15.87 -83.45 38.66
C ALA A 17 -15.46 -83.02 37.25
N MET A 18 -15.80 -83.80 36.21
CA MET A 18 -15.55 -83.41 34.82
C MET A 18 -16.38 -82.18 34.42
N ALA A 19 -17.67 -82.13 34.77
CA ALA A 19 -18.53 -80.98 34.48
C ALA A 19 -18.10 -79.71 35.23
N GLU A 20 -17.68 -79.83 36.50
CA GLU A 20 -17.12 -78.70 37.26
C GLU A 20 -15.83 -78.19 36.63
N ASN A 21 -14.93 -79.08 36.20
CA ASN A 21 -13.68 -78.69 35.55
C ASN A 21 -13.92 -78.00 34.20
N GLU A 22 -14.84 -78.53 33.38
CA GLU A 22 -15.24 -77.92 32.10
C GLU A 22 -15.82 -76.51 32.31
N ASN A 23 -16.70 -76.34 33.30
CA ASN A 23 -17.27 -75.04 33.65
C ASN A 23 -16.21 -74.03 34.17
N ILE A 24 -15.19 -74.49 34.90
CA ILE A 24 -14.06 -73.64 35.32
C ILE A 24 -13.25 -73.20 34.11
N THR A 25 -12.95 -74.13 33.18
CA THR A 25 -12.17 -73.80 31.98
C THR A 25 -12.90 -72.82 31.07
N THR A 26 -14.21 -72.98 30.85
CA THR A 26 -15.00 -72.05 30.03
C THR A 26 -15.07 -70.67 30.68
N GLN A 27 -15.21 -70.60 32.02
CA GLN A 27 -15.18 -69.33 32.73
C GLN A 27 -13.83 -68.62 32.58
N GLN A 28 -12.72 -69.35 32.71
CA GLN A 28 -11.38 -68.79 32.53
C GLN A 28 -11.15 -68.25 31.11
N GLU A 29 -11.64 -68.96 30.09
CA GLU A 29 -11.57 -68.51 28.69
C GLU A 29 -12.41 -67.24 28.46
N LEU A 30 -13.61 -67.20 29.02
CA LEU A 30 -14.50 -66.03 28.98
C LEU A 30 -13.85 -64.82 29.66
N ASP A 31 -13.30 -64.99 30.86
CA ASP A 31 -12.65 -63.92 31.62
C ASP A 31 -11.42 -63.39 30.87
N THR A 32 -10.60 -64.31 30.31
CA THR A 32 -9.41 -63.96 29.53
C THR A 32 -9.78 -63.20 28.25
N THR A 33 -10.82 -63.65 27.55
CA THR A 33 -11.30 -63.00 26.32
C THR A 33 -11.87 -61.62 26.62
N THR A 34 -12.67 -61.51 27.68
CA THR A 34 -13.25 -60.24 28.14
C THR A 34 -12.15 -59.26 28.53
N ALA A 35 -11.14 -59.70 29.28
CA ALA A 35 -9.99 -58.85 29.65
C ALA A 35 -9.21 -58.34 28.44
N LYS A 36 -8.99 -59.18 27.41
CA LYS A 36 -8.34 -58.77 26.16
C LYS A 36 -9.15 -57.72 25.40
N ILE A 37 -10.47 -57.90 25.32
CA ILE A 37 -11.36 -56.93 24.66
C ILE A 37 -11.34 -55.60 25.40
N ILE A 38 -11.49 -55.61 26.73
CA ILE A 38 -11.45 -54.40 27.56
C ILE A 38 -10.12 -53.68 27.36
N ALA A 39 -8.99 -54.38 27.49
CA ALA A 39 -7.67 -53.77 27.30
C ALA A 39 -7.47 -53.20 25.88
N GLY A 40 -8.05 -53.85 24.85
CA GLY A 40 -8.06 -53.33 23.48
C GLY A 40 -8.86 -52.03 23.37
N LYS A 41 -10.05 -51.99 23.97
CA LYS A 41 -10.92 -50.81 23.98
C LYS A 41 -10.36 -49.65 24.79
N ASP A 42 -9.73 -49.92 25.93
CA ASP A 42 -9.08 -48.88 26.73
C ASP A 42 -7.93 -48.21 25.96
N LYS A 43 -7.15 -48.99 25.19
CA LYS A 43 -6.11 -48.44 24.31
C LYS A 43 -6.70 -47.56 23.21
N GLU A 44 -7.79 -48.00 22.58
CA GLU A 44 -8.49 -47.24 21.56
C GLU A 44 -9.05 -45.92 22.11
N ILE A 45 -9.69 -45.96 23.28
CA ILE A 45 -10.21 -44.78 23.99
C ILE A 45 -9.09 -43.80 24.34
N ALA A 46 -7.96 -44.31 24.84
CA ALA A 46 -6.81 -43.46 25.18
C ALA A 46 -6.23 -42.77 23.94
N ALA A 47 -6.12 -43.48 22.81
CA ALA A 47 -5.66 -42.93 21.55
C ALA A 47 -6.61 -41.83 21.02
N LEU A 48 -7.91 -42.12 20.97
CA LEU A 48 -8.94 -41.17 20.52
C LEU A 48 -9.03 -39.94 21.42
N THR A 49 -8.84 -40.11 22.73
CA THR A 49 -8.83 -38.98 23.68
C THR A 49 -7.66 -38.05 23.40
N LYS A 50 -6.46 -38.62 23.19
CA LYS A 50 -5.26 -37.85 22.85
C LYS A 50 -5.41 -37.09 21.53
N GLU A 51 -5.98 -37.73 20.51
CA GLU A 51 -6.24 -37.10 19.21
C GLU A 51 -7.25 -35.96 19.33
N ARG A 52 -8.35 -36.19 20.06
CA ARG A 52 -9.37 -35.15 20.31
C ARG A 52 -8.79 -33.94 21.01
N ASP A 53 -7.94 -34.12 22.02
CA ASP A 53 -7.32 -33.01 22.74
C ASP A 53 -6.33 -32.23 21.87
N ALA A 54 -5.57 -32.92 21.03
CA ALA A 54 -4.69 -32.29 20.04
C ALA A 54 -5.50 -31.46 19.02
N LEU A 55 -6.58 -32.02 18.48
CA LEU A 55 -7.47 -31.32 17.54
C LEU A 55 -8.15 -30.11 18.19
N LYS A 56 -8.56 -30.24 19.45
CA LYS A 56 -9.16 -29.13 20.19
C LYS A 56 -8.17 -27.96 20.34
N SER A 57 -6.94 -28.24 20.76
CA SER A 57 -5.90 -27.23 20.88
C SER A 57 -5.58 -26.57 19.52
N LYS A 58 -5.54 -27.35 18.43
CA LYS A 58 -5.34 -26.81 17.08
C LYS A 58 -6.48 -25.89 16.65
N ASN A 59 -7.73 -26.26 16.93
CA ASN A 59 -8.89 -25.44 16.60
C ASN A 59 -8.93 -24.13 17.39
N GLU A 60 -8.53 -24.16 18.67
CA GLU A 60 -8.36 -22.95 19.48
C GLU A 60 -7.33 -22.00 18.85
N GLY A 61 -6.18 -22.54 18.40
CA GLY A 61 -5.16 -21.77 17.68
C GLY A 61 -5.69 -21.14 16.40
N ILE A 62 -6.33 -21.93 15.53
CA ILE A 62 -6.93 -21.44 14.27
C ILE A 62 -7.98 -20.34 14.54
N THR A 63 -8.76 -20.48 15.61
CA THR A 63 -9.77 -19.48 15.98
C THR A 63 -9.13 -18.15 16.36
N ASN A 64 -8.02 -18.18 17.09
CA ASN A 64 -7.27 -16.98 17.45
C ASN A 64 -6.64 -16.33 16.21
N ASP A 65 -5.96 -17.12 15.37
CA ASP A 65 -5.36 -16.63 14.12
C ASP A 65 -6.40 -15.97 13.20
N LEU A 66 -7.59 -16.57 13.08
CA LEU A 66 -8.69 -16.03 12.30
C LEU A 66 -9.19 -14.69 12.89
N SER A 67 -9.28 -14.58 14.21
CA SER A 67 -9.68 -13.35 14.88
C SER A 67 -8.65 -12.24 14.64
N GLU A 68 -7.36 -12.55 14.73
CA GLU A 68 -6.28 -11.58 14.47
C GLU A 68 -6.28 -11.12 13.00
N ALA A 69 -6.43 -12.05 12.06
CA ALA A 69 -6.51 -11.73 10.64
C ALA A 69 -7.71 -10.81 10.31
N ASN A 70 -8.87 -11.05 10.93
CA ASN A 70 -10.05 -10.20 10.74
C ASN A 70 -9.85 -8.78 11.30
N SER A 71 -9.18 -8.66 12.45
CA SER A 71 -8.78 -7.35 12.98
C SER A 71 -7.86 -6.61 12.02
N GLN A 72 -6.85 -7.28 11.46
CA GLN A 72 -5.93 -6.69 10.48
C GLN A 72 -6.65 -6.25 9.19
N ILE A 73 -7.57 -7.07 8.67
CA ILE A 73 -8.39 -6.71 7.49
C ILE A 73 -9.19 -5.44 7.74
N THR A 74 -9.71 -5.27 8.95
CA THR A 74 -10.50 -4.08 9.32
C THR A 74 -9.63 -2.83 9.31
N ILE A 75 -8.43 -2.91 9.91
CA ILE A 75 -7.45 -1.82 9.91
C ILE A 75 -7.02 -1.44 8.49
N LEU A 76 -6.71 -2.44 7.64
CA LEU A 76 -6.29 -2.19 6.25
C LEU A 76 -7.41 -1.55 5.43
N LYS A 77 -8.67 -1.96 5.63
CA LYS A 77 -9.81 -1.32 4.95
C LYS A 77 -9.96 0.14 5.35
N GLN A 78 -9.80 0.47 6.62
CA GLN A 78 -9.86 1.84 7.10
C GLN A 78 -8.72 2.69 6.52
N SER A 79 -7.49 2.17 6.56
CA SER A 79 -6.32 2.88 6.00
C SER A 79 -6.45 3.11 4.49
N ASN A 80 -7.00 2.15 3.73
CA ASN A 80 -7.27 2.35 2.30
C ASN A 80 -8.31 3.45 2.03
N ALA A 81 -9.34 3.57 2.88
CA ALA A 81 -10.31 4.66 2.76
C ALA A 81 -9.64 6.03 2.98
N GLU A 82 -8.83 6.14 4.04
CA GLU A 82 -8.08 7.37 4.35
C GLU A 82 -7.10 7.76 3.24
N LEU A 83 -6.39 6.78 2.66
CA LEU A 83 -5.50 7.01 1.51
C LEU A 83 -6.27 7.44 0.26
N SER A 84 -7.45 6.86 0.03
CA SER A 84 -8.31 7.24 -1.08
C SER A 84 -8.77 8.70 -0.97
N ASP A 85 -9.20 9.11 0.22
CA ASP A 85 -9.62 10.49 0.49
C ASP A 85 -8.45 11.47 0.35
N THR A 86 -7.28 11.10 0.86
CA THR A 86 -6.06 11.91 0.72
C THR A 86 -5.66 12.10 -0.74
N ASN A 87 -5.72 11.03 -1.55
CA ASN A 87 -5.42 11.10 -2.98
C ASN A 87 -6.41 11.99 -3.74
N ALA A 88 -7.69 12.00 -3.36
CA ALA A 88 -8.67 12.89 -3.96
C ALA A 88 -8.33 14.37 -3.68
N THR A 89 -7.98 14.70 -2.43
CA THR A 89 -7.56 16.05 -2.04
C THR A 89 -6.26 16.48 -2.75
N LEU A 90 -5.26 15.60 -2.84
CA LEU A 90 -4.03 15.91 -3.55
C LEU A 90 -4.25 16.11 -5.06
N ALA A 91 -5.21 15.39 -5.66
CA ALA A 91 -5.57 15.59 -7.05
C ALA A 91 -6.18 16.98 -7.28
N THR A 92 -7.07 17.43 -6.38
CA THR A 92 -7.65 18.79 -6.45
C THR A 92 -6.59 19.87 -6.24
N GLU A 93 -5.72 19.73 -5.24
CA GLU A 93 -4.64 20.69 -4.98
C GLU A 93 -3.66 20.79 -6.14
N ARG A 94 -3.34 19.65 -6.79
CA ARG A 94 -2.52 19.63 -8.01
C ARG A 94 -3.18 20.42 -9.14
N ASP A 95 -4.48 20.24 -9.35
CA ASP A 95 -5.20 20.92 -10.44
C ASP A 95 -5.24 22.44 -10.20
N GLU A 96 -5.52 22.87 -8.97
CA GLU A 96 -5.46 24.28 -8.58
C GLU A 96 -4.06 24.88 -8.77
N ALA A 97 -3.01 24.15 -8.38
CA ALA A 97 -1.63 24.59 -8.58
C ALA A 97 -1.27 24.75 -10.07
N MET A 98 -1.75 23.85 -10.93
CA MET A 98 -1.55 23.96 -12.38
C MET A 98 -2.27 25.17 -12.99
N GLU A 99 -3.49 25.47 -12.54
CA GLU A 99 -4.22 26.67 -12.98
C GLU A 99 -3.50 27.95 -12.56
N LEU A 100 -3.00 28.00 -11.32
CA LEU A 100 -2.23 29.13 -10.80
C LEU A 100 -0.94 29.33 -11.59
N MET A 101 -0.19 28.25 -11.88
CA MET A 101 1.04 28.31 -12.67
C MET A 101 0.78 28.78 -14.10
N THR A 102 -0.32 28.35 -14.71
CA THR A 102 -0.75 28.82 -16.05
C THR A 102 -1.09 30.31 -16.03
N THR A 103 -1.76 30.77 -14.98
CA THR A 103 -2.11 32.19 -14.81
C THR A 103 -0.87 33.06 -14.61
N MET A 104 0.06 32.61 -13.76
CA MET A 104 1.35 33.29 -13.56
C MET A 104 2.20 33.33 -14.82
N SER A 105 2.21 32.25 -15.61
CA SER A 105 2.94 32.23 -16.89
C SER A 105 2.38 33.28 -17.86
N LYS A 106 1.05 33.34 -18.00
CA LYS A 106 0.39 34.37 -18.84
C LYS A 106 0.64 35.78 -18.33
N SER A 107 0.68 36.01 -17.02
CA SER A 107 0.96 37.34 -16.47
C SER A 107 2.41 37.75 -16.70
N LEU A 108 3.36 36.83 -16.54
CA LEU A 108 4.77 37.05 -16.86
C LEU A 108 4.98 37.33 -18.35
N GLU A 109 4.33 36.60 -19.25
CA GLU A 109 4.36 36.89 -20.69
C GLU A 109 3.85 38.31 -21.00
N LYS A 110 2.75 38.73 -20.38
CA LYS A 110 2.22 40.10 -20.54
C LYS A 110 3.20 41.14 -20.03
N VAL A 111 3.80 40.94 -18.85
CA VAL A 111 4.79 41.87 -18.28
C VAL A 111 6.05 41.91 -19.15
N GLN A 112 6.52 40.77 -19.64
CA GLN A 112 7.68 40.69 -20.53
C GLN A 112 7.41 41.37 -21.87
N LYS A 113 6.20 41.19 -22.43
CA LYS A 113 5.79 41.90 -23.64
C LYS A 113 5.69 43.39 -23.40
N ALA A 114 5.05 43.83 -22.31
CA ALA A 114 4.97 45.26 -21.96
C ALA A 114 6.35 45.88 -21.73
N ALA A 115 7.29 45.13 -21.14
CA ALA A 115 8.68 45.54 -21.01
C ALA A 115 9.32 45.68 -22.39
N LYS A 116 9.22 44.68 -23.27
CA LYS A 116 9.75 44.73 -24.64
C LYS A 116 9.14 45.87 -25.47
N ASP A 117 7.82 46.02 -25.46
CA ASP A 117 7.11 47.07 -26.19
C ASP A 117 7.45 48.47 -25.64
N GLY A 118 7.87 48.57 -24.37
CA GLY A 118 8.40 49.79 -23.77
C GLY A 118 9.81 50.17 -24.24
N PHE A 119 10.52 49.25 -24.90
CA PHE A 119 11.85 49.46 -25.47
C PHE A 119 11.79 49.34 -27.00
N GLN A 120 11.69 50.47 -27.71
CA GLN A 120 11.87 50.47 -29.16
C GLN A 120 13.35 50.22 -29.48
N THR A 121 13.66 49.61 -30.63
CA THR A 121 15.04 49.43 -31.10
C THR A 121 15.25 50.15 -32.42
N LEU A 122 16.44 50.70 -32.62
CA LEU A 122 16.85 51.34 -33.86
C LEU A 122 18.24 50.84 -34.27
N GLU A 123 18.51 50.79 -35.57
CA GLU A 123 19.82 50.44 -36.11
C GLU A 123 20.55 51.71 -36.58
N HIS A 124 21.81 51.89 -36.18
CA HIS A 124 22.65 52.98 -36.66
C HIS A 124 24.07 52.48 -36.89
N LYS A 125 24.56 52.59 -38.13
CA LYS A 125 25.90 52.16 -38.55
C LYS A 125 26.20 50.68 -38.25
N GLY A 126 25.24 49.80 -38.48
CA GLY A 126 25.38 48.35 -38.28
C GLY A 126 25.39 47.90 -36.81
N LYS A 127 24.93 48.76 -35.90
CA LYS A 127 24.75 48.46 -34.47
C LYS A 127 23.30 48.71 -34.07
N THR A 128 22.76 47.82 -33.23
CA THR A 128 21.40 47.91 -32.70
C THR A 128 21.40 48.59 -31.34
N TYR A 129 20.54 49.59 -31.17
CA TYR A 129 20.38 50.36 -29.94
C TYR A 129 18.96 50.22 -29.40
N SER A 130 18.83 49.97 -28.10
CA SER A 130 17.56 50.01 -27.37
C SER A 130 17.30 51.43 -26.88
N ILE A 131 16.15 51.96 -27.26
CA ILE A 131 15.64 53.26 -26.84
C ILE A 131 14.87 53.08 -25.52
N HIS A 132 15.23 53.85 -24.51
CA HIS A 132 14.61 53.83 -23.19
C HIS A 132 13.78 55.11 -23.00
N GLY A 133 12.46 54.95 -22.86
CA GLY A 133 11.53 56.08 -22.72
C GLY A 133 10.83 56.44 -24.04
N LYS A 134 9.67 57.12 -23.92
CA LYS A 134 8.81 57.47 -25.08
C LYS A 134 9.09 58.86 -25.65
N THR A 135 9.46 59.81 -24.79
CA THR A 135 9.81 61.18 -25.17
C THR A 135 11.03 61.66 -24.40
N PHE A 136 11.78 62.58 -24.99
CA PHE A 136 12.95 63.20 -24.38
C PHE A 136 13.13 64.63 -24.90
N PHE A 137 13.79 65.47 -24.13
CA PHE A 137 14.13 66.83 -24.54
C PHE A 137 15.58 66.91 -25.01
N PHE A 138 15.79 67.50 -26.18
CA PHE A 138 17.12 67.73 -26.75
C PHE A 138 17.17 69.11 -27.42
N GLU A 139 18.22 69.89 -27.16
CA GLU A 139 18.40 71.24 -27.73
C GLU A 139 17.17 72.16 -27.58
N GLY A 140 16.45 72.04 -26.46
CA GLY A 140 15.25 72.84 -26.17
C GLY A 140 13.98 72.44 -26.91
N LYS A 141 13.98 71.28 -27.59
CA LYS A 141 12.80 70.70 -28.26
C LYS A 141 12.47 69.32 -27.68
N GLU A 142 11.19 68.98 -27.66
CA GLU A 142 10.72 67.64 -27.33
C GLU A 142 10.80 66.74 -28.56
N PHE A 143 11.32 65.54 -28.39
CA PHE A 143 11.42 64.50 -29.41
C PHE A 143 10.75 63.22 -28.89
N THR A 144 10.11 62.49 -29.80
CA THR A 144 9.54 61.17 -29.51
C THR A 144 10.46 60.06 -30.03
N THR A 145 10.17 58.83 -29.63
CA THR A 145 10.80 57.63 -30.17
C THR A 145 10.69 57.54 -31.70
N GLU A 146 9.58 57.98 -32.28
CA GLU A 146 9.37 57.97 -33.74
C GLU A 146 10.31 58.94 -34.44
N ASN A 147 10.59 60.12 -33.84
CA ASN A 147 11.57 61.05 -34.40
C ASN A 147 13.00 60.45 -34.45
N LEU A 148 13.35 59.58 -33.50
CA LEU A 148 14.64 58.86 -33.51
C LEU A 148 14.72 57.81 -34.62
N LEU A 149 13.59 57.19 -34.96
CA LEU A 149 13.54 56.19 -36.04
C LEU A 149 13.65 56.84 -37.42
N GLU A 150 13.19 58.08 -37.57
CA GLU A 150 13.18 58.79 -38.85
C GLU A 150 14.46 59.63 -39.08
N ASP A 151 15.12 60.12 -38.02
CA ASP A 151 16.28 61.02 -38.11
C ASP A 151 17.59 60.35 -37.65
N SER A 152 18.30 59.74 -38.61
CA SER A 152 19.61 59.11 -38.38
C SER A 152 20.69 60.11 -37.93
N ASP A 153 20.57 61.40 -38.25
CA ASP A 153 21.53 62.42 -37.84
C ASP A 153 21.33 62.82 -36.37
N LEU A 154 20.07 62.86 -35.91
CA LEU A 154 19.75 62.99 -34.49
C LEU A 154 20.35 61.83 -33.68
N VAL A 155 20.19 60.58 -34.13
CA VAL A 155 20.79 59.41 -33.47
C VAL A 155 22.32 59.55 -33.36
N GLY A 156 22.99 59.95 -34.46
CA GLY A 156 24.44 60.14 -34.47
C GLY A 156 24.92 61.23 -33.50
N ARG A 157 24.16 62.32 -33.35
CA ARG A 157 24.45 63.39 -32.37
C ARG A 157 24.28 62.90 -30.93
N LEU A 158 23.19 62.19 -30.66
CA LEU A 158 22.88 61.67 -29.34
C LEU A 158 23.90 60.62 -28.87
N LEU A 159 24.35 59.75 -29.77
CA LEU A 159 25.42 58.79 -29.47
C LEU A 159 26.76 59.47 -29.18
N LYS A 160 27.12 60.54 -29.90
CA LYS A 160 28.34 61.33 -29.62
C LYS A 160 28.30 61.99 -28.25
N LEU A 161 27.11 62.39 -27.80
CA LEU A 161 26.90 63.03 -26.49
C LEU A 161 26.80 62.02 -25.34
N GLY A 162 26.71 60.71 -25.64
CA GLY A 162 26.62 59.67 -24.61
C GLY A 162 25.33 59.72 -23.80
N VAL A 163 24.19 60.02 -24.44
CA VAL A 163 22.91 60.11 -23.74
C VAL A 163 22.45 58.76 -23.21
N GLY A 164 21.96 58.73 -21.96
CA GLY A 164 21.62 57.47 -21.25
C GLY A 164 20.38 56.73 -21.75
N PHE A 165 19.61 57.30 -22.68
CA PHE A 165 18.38 56.69 -23.21
C PHE A 165 18.61 55.85 -24.48
N LEU A 166 19.82 55.84 -25.05
CA LEU A 166 20.23 54.92 -26.11
C LEU A 166 21.29 53.96 -25.56
N LYS A 167 20.97 52.66 -25.55
CA LYS A 167 21.90 51.62 -25.06
C LYS A 167 22.17 50.60 -26.15
N GLU A 168 23.43 50.39 -26.49
CA GLU A 168 23.84 49.36 -27.46
C GLU A 168 23.39 47.99 -26.93
N VAL A 169 22.61 47.27 -27.74
CA VAL A 169 22.21 45.89 -27.45
C VAL A 169 23.37 45.01 -27.90
N LYS A 170 24.02 44.35 -26.94
CA LYS A 170 24.96 43.28 -27.25
C LYS A 170 24.13 42.03 -27.53
N GLU A 171 24.26 41.46 -28.73
CA GLU A 171 23.79 40.09 -28.96
C GLU A 171 24.69 39.16 -28.15
N ASP A 172 24.07 38.40 -27.23
CA ASP A 172 24.71 37.33 -26.46
C ASP A 172 24.84 36.05 -27.30
#